data_AF-T1AI67-F1
#
_entry.id   AF-T1AI67-F1
#
_cell.length_a   1.000
_cell.length_b   1.000
_cell.length_c   1.000
_cell.angle_alpha   90.00
_cell.angle_beta   90.00
_cell.angle_gamma   90.00
#
_symmetry.space_group_name_H-M   'P 1'
#
loop_
_entity.id
_entity.type
_entity.pdbx_description
1 polymer ?
#
loop_
_entity_poly.entity_id
_entity_poly.type
_entity_poly.pdbx_seq_one_letter_code
_entity_poly.pdbx_strand_id
1 'polypeptide(L)'
;MAIGCDPGVDSIESLRYGKIIVLADADSDGLHIATLLSALFVRHFPMLVQGGHVFVAMPPLFRVDVGKQMFYCLDEDEKRVLLERIE
;
A
#
# COMPACT_ATOMS: atom_id res chain seq x y z
N MET A 1 7.95 21.19 1.30
CA MET A 1 7.83 19.75 0.98
C MET A 1 6.45 19.23 1.34
N ALA A 2 5.94 18.20 0.65
CA ALA A 2 4.59 17.68 0.88
C ALA A 2 4.41 17.04 2.27
N ILE A 3 5.40 16.29 2.75
CA ILE A 3 5.36 15.57 4.03
C ILE A 3 5.48 16.53 5.23
N GLY A 4 6.20 17.65 5.05
CA GLY A 4 6.50 18.58 6.13
C GLY A 4 7.72 18.20 6.98
N CYS A 5 8.44 17.14 6.62
CA CYS A 5 9.73 16.76 7.22
C CYS A 5 10.84 16.85 6.17
N ASP A 6 12.03 17.27 6.60
CA ASP A 6 13.24 17.25 5.78
C ASP A 6 13.95 15.89 5.91
N PRO A 7 14.56 15.37 4.82
CA PRO A 7 15.25 14.08 4.85
C PRO A 7 16.46 14.12 5.80
N GLY A 8 16.58 13.12 6.67
CA GLY A 8 17.68 13.01 7.64
C GLY A 8 17.50 13.82 8.92
N VAL A 9 16.34 14.44 9.13
CA VAL A 9 15.99 15.12 10.39
C VAL A 9 15.14 14.19 11.26
N ASP A 10 15.55 13.99 12.51
CA ASP A 10 14.89 13.09 13.46
C ASP A 10 13.65 13.70 14.16
N SER A 11 13.01 14.70 13.53
CA SER A 11 11.82 15.36 14.07
C SER A 11 10.63 15.22 13.12
N ILE A 12 9.48 14.88 13.71
CA ILE A 12 8.17 14.75 13.06
C ILE A 12 7.19 15.85 13.51
N GLU A 13 7.66 16.89 14.21
CA GLU A 13 6.80 17.94 14.76
C GLU A 13 6.09 18.76 13.69
N SER A 14 6.70 18.90 12.51
CA SER A 14 6.16 19.63 11.35
C SER A 14 5.40 18.73 10.37
N LEU A 15 5.06 17.49 10.77
CA LEU A 15 4.35 16.55 9.93
C LEU A 15 2.96 17.09 9.55
N ARG A 16 2.71 17.18 8.24
CA ARG A 16 1.42 17.69 7.72
C ARG A 16 0.32 16.63 7.66
N TYR A 17 0.70 15.37 7.56
CA TYR A 17 -0.20 14.24 7.37
C TYR A 17 0.14 13.12 8.35
N GLY A 18 -0.83 12.69 9.17
CA GLY A 18 -0.62 11.59 10.11
C GLY A 18 -0.50 10.21 9.44
N LYS A 19 -0.87 10.09 8.16
CA LYS A 19 -0.73 8.86 7.37
C LYS A 19 -0.22 9.19 5.98
N ILE A 20 0.83 8.50 5.57
CA ILE A 20 1.41 8.52 4.24
C ILE A 20 1.09 7.17 3.61
N ILE A 21 0.31 7.16 2.54
CA ILE A 21 -0.14 5.93 1.87
C ILE A 21 0.54 5.84 0.52
N VAL A 22 1.36 4.81 0.33
CA VAL A 22 1.91 4.42 -0.97
C VAL A 22 0.87 3.56 -1.67
N LEU A 23 0.23 4.12 -2.69
CA LEU A 23 -0.71 3.41 -3.55
C LEU A 23 -0.01 3.16 -4.89
N ALA A 24 0.18 1.89 -5.23
CA ALA A 24 0.76 1.45 -6.49
C ALA A 24 -0.09 0.30 -7.05
N ASP A 25 -0.01 0.08 -8.37
CA ASP A 25 -0.75 -0.98 -9.04
C ASP A 25 -0.25 -2.38 -8.63
N ALA A 26 -1.11 -3.39 -8.81
CA ALA A 26 -0.83 -4.78 -8.45
C ALA A 26 0.16 -5.49 -9.39
N ASP A 27 0.79 -4.77 -10.32
CA ASP A 27 1.72 -5.32 -11.29
C ASP A 27 3.18 -5.29 -10.81
N SER A 28 4.08 -5.89 -11.61
CA SER A 28 5.50 -5.96 -11.27
C SER A 28 6.14 -4.58 -11.09
N ASP A 29 5.70 -3.60 -11.87
CA ASP A 29 6.23 -2.24 -11.84
C ASP A 29 5.72 -1.48 -10.62
N GLY A 30 4.46 -1.64 -10.26
CA GLY A 30 3.86 -1.10 -9.04
C GLY A 30 4.54 -1.66 -7.78
N LEU A 31 4.82 -2.96 -7.74
CA LEU A 31 5.60 -3.59 -6.67
C LEU A 31 7.04 -3.02 -6.59
N HIS A 32 7.68 -2.81 -7.74
CA HIS A 32 9.02 -2.21 -7.77
C HIS A 32 9.00 -0.76 -7.27
N ILE A 33 8.03 0.06 -7.70
CA ILE A 33 7.86 1.44 -7.23
C ILE A 33 7.60 1.48 -5.72
N ALA A 34 6.70 0.62 -5.22
CA ALA A 34 6.40 0.52 -3.79
C ALA A 34 7.65 0.17 -2.98
N THR A 35 8.50 -0.73 -3.50
CA THR A 35 9.77 -1.12 -2.87
C THR A 35 10.75 0.05 -2.83
N LEU A 36 10.90 0.80 -3.94
CA LEU A 36 11.79 1.97 -3.99
C LEU A 36 11.34 3.07 -3.02
N LEU A 37 10.04 3.34 -2.94
CA LEU A 37 9.48 4.31 -2.00
C LEU A 37 9.66 3.83 -0.55
N SER A 38 9.46 2.54 -0.29
CA SER A 38 9.71 1.95 1.04
C SER A 38 11.18 2.13 1.45
N ALA A 39 12.12 1.87 0.53
CA ALA A 39 13.55 2.08 0.77
C ALA A 39 13.89 3.56 1.01
N LEU A 40 13.25 4.48 0.27
CA LEU A 40 13.39 5.93 0.47
C LEU A 40 12.97 6.33 1.90
N PHE A 41 11.80 5.87 2.37
CA PHE A 41 11.31 6.17 3.71
C PHE A 41 12.19 5.56 4.80
N VAL A 42 12.63 4.32 4.63
CA VAL A 42 13.52 3.67 5.60
C VAL A 42 14.87 4.39 5.70
N ARG A 43 15.43 4.84 4.57
CA ARG A 43 16.76 5.47 4.53
C ARG A 43 16.75 6.94 4.96
N HIS A 44 15.76 7.71 4.52
CA HIS A 44 15.76 9.17 4.67
C HIS A 44 14.74 9.67 5.70
N PHE A 45 13.76 8.85 6.08
CA PHE A 45 12.70 9.21 7.02
C PHE A 45 12.43 8.08 8.05
N PRO A 46 13.46 7.56 8.74
CA PRO A 46 13.31 6.41 9.64
C PRO A 46 12.28 6.68 10.75
N MET A 47 12.19 7.91 11.25
CA MET A 47 11.22 8.30 12.27
C MET A 47 9.76 8.19 11.80
N LEU A 48 9.48 8.42 10.52
CA LEU A 48 8.12 8.23 9.98
C LEU A 48 7.73 6.76 9.93
N VAL A 49 8.69 5.89 9.60
CA VAL A 49 8.49 4.44 9.57
C VAL A 49 8.32 3.90 10.99
N GLN A 50 9.18 4.29 11.92
CA GLN A 50 9.10 3.88 13.33
C GLN A 50 7.85 4.41 14.04
N GLY A 51 7.40 5.62 13.70
CA GLY A 51 6.15 6.19 14.19
C GLY A 51 4.88 5.56 13.60
N GLY A 52 5.01 4.61 12.67
CA GLY A 52 3.85 3.94 12.05
C GLY A 52 3.03 4.87 11.15
N HIS A 53 3.67 5.87 10.53
CA HIS A 53 2.99 6.83 9.66
C HIS A 53 3.00 6.42 8.18
N VAL A 54 3.83 5.44 7.79
CA VAL A 54 3.95 4.98 6.39
C VAL A 54 3.18 3.68 6.18
N PHE A 55 2.31 3.66 5.18
CA PHE A 55 1.45 2.55 4.83
C PHE A 55 1.60 2.23 3.34
N VAL A 56 1.53 0.95 2.98
CA VAL A 56 1.43 0.51 1.58
C VAL A 56 0.03 -0.02 1.37
N ALA A 57 -0.71 0.58 0.45
CA ALA A 57 -2.02 0.09 0.04
C ALA A 57 -1.83 -1.02 -0.97
N MET A 58 -2.42 -2.19 -0.69
CA MET A 58 -2.44 -3.32 -1.61
C MET A 58 -3.77 -3.31 -2.38
N PRO A 59 -3.78 -2.97 -3.68
CA PRO A 59 -4.99 -3.11 -4.49
C PRO A 59 -5.40 -4.59 -4.60
N PRO A 60 -6.70 -4.88 -4.79
CA PRO A 60 -7.19 -6.25 -4.91
C PRO A 60 -6.56 -6.94 -6.13
N LEU A 61 -6.02 -8.15 -5.92
CA LEU A 61 -5.31 -8.93 -6.93
C LEU A 61 -6.26 -9.51 -7.99
N PHE A 62 -7.50 -9.83 -7.61
CA PHE A 62 -8.48 -10.40 -8.53
C PHE A 62 -9.81 -9.66 -8.46
N ARG A 63 -10.42 -9.52 -9.64
CA ARG A 63 -11.82 -9.15 -9.79
C ARG A 63 -12.56 -10.33 -10.42
N VAL A 64 -13.61 -10.80 -9.76
CA VAL A 64 -14.46 -11.90 -10.23
C VAL A 64 -15.85 -11.34 -10.51
N ASP A 65 -16.27 -11.42 -11.77
CA ASP A 65 -17.60 -11.01 -12.22
C ASP A 65 -18.49 -12.26 -12.37
N VAL A 66 -19.56 -12.36 -11.55
CA VAL A 66 -20.50 -13.49 -11.56
C VAL A 66 -21.91 -12.95 -11.85
N GLY A 67 -22.35 -13.13 -13.10
CA GLY A 67 -23.63 -12.61 -13.56
C GLY A 67 -23.71 -11.08 -13.44
N LYS A 68 -24.47 -10.59 -12.44
CA LYS A 68 -24.61 -9.15 -12.13
C LYS A 68 -23.81 -8.69 -10.89
N GLN A 69 -23.12 -9.60 -10.21
CA GLN A 69 -22.38 -9.30 -8.97
C GLN A 69 -20.87 -9.20 -9.25
N MET A 70 -20.22 -8.20 -8.68
CA MET A 70 -18.76 -8.03 -8.70
C MET A 70 -18.18 -8.35 -7.33
N PHE A 71 -17.13 -9.17 -7.31
CA PHE A 71 -16.35 -9.49 -6.11
C PHE A 71 -14.88 -9.14 -6.34
N TYR A 72 -14.25 -8.58 -5.31
CA TYR A 72 -12.80 -8.31 -5.29
C TYR A 72 -12.17 -9.28 -4.31
N CYS A 73 -11.15 -10.01 -4.76
CA CYS A 73 -10.39 -10.95 -3.93
C CYS A 73 -8.97 -10.43 -3.78
N LEU A 74 -8.47 -10.46 -2.55
CA LEU A 74 -7.13 -10.03 -2.18
C LEU A 74 -6.07 -11.08 -2.53
N ASP A 75 -6.43 -12.36 -2.64
CA ASP A 75 -5.51 -13.44 -2.99
C ASP A 75 -6.20 -14.58 -3.78
N GLU A 76 -5.40 -15.58 -4.19
CA GLU A 76 -5.90 -16.74 -4.93
C GLU A 76 -6.79 -17.66 -4.08
N ASP A 77 -6.57 -17.73 -2.77
CA ASP A 77 -7.35 -18.58 -1.88
C ASP A 77 -8.77 -18.01 -1.71
N GLU A 78 -8.92 -16.70 -1.52
CA GLU A 78 -10.21 -16.01 -1.52
C GLU A 78 -10.95 -16.21 -2.85
N LYS A 79 -10.22 -16.12 -3.97
CA LYS A 79 -10.79 -16.41 -5.29
C LYS A 79 -11.30 -17.84 -5.39
N ARG A 80 -10.54 -18.84 -4.92
CA ARG A 80 -10.96 -20.26 -4.93
C ARG A 80 -12.21 -20.48 -4.09
N VAL A 81 -12.23 -19.95 -2.86
CA VAL A 81 -13.39 -20.05 -1.94
C VAL A 81 -14.62 -19.36 -2.54
N LEU A 82 -14.45 -18.23 -3.22
CA LEU A 82 -15.54 -17.54 -3.89
C LEU A 82 -16.10 -18.38 -5.06
N LEU A 83 -15.23 -19.01 -5.85
CA LEU A 83 -15.65 -19.89 -6.95
C LEU A 83 -16.37 -21.14 -6.44
N GLU A 84 -15.87 -21.80 -5.38
CA GLU A 84 -16.51 -22.96 -4.75
C GLU A 84 -17.90 -22.65 -4.16
N ARG A 85 -18.16 -21.40 -3.77
CA ARG A 85 -19.49 -20.96 -3.27
C ARG A 85 -20.52 -20.71 -4.37
N ILE A 86 -20.06 -20.56 -5.62
CA ILE A 86 -20.88 -20.14 -6.75
C ILE A 86 -21.25 -21.34 -7.64
N GLU A 87 -20.46 -22.42 -7.61
CA GLU A 87 -20.87 -23.76 -8.07
C GLU A 87 -21.95 -24.38 -7.15
#